data_AF-A0A6A2Z643-F1
#
_entry.id   AF-A0A6A2Z643-F1
#
_cell.length_a   1.000
_cell.length_b   1.000
_cell.length_c   1.000
_cell.angle_alpha   90.00
_cell.angle_beta   90.00
_cell.angle_gamma   90.00
#
_symmetry.space_group_name_H-M   'P 1'
#
loop_
_entity.id
_entity.type
_entity.pdbx_description
1 polymer ?
#
loop_
_entity_poly.entity_id
_entity_poly.type
_entity_poly.pdbx_seq_one_letter_code
_entity_poly.pdbx_strand_id
1 'polypeptide(L)'
;MGIYLSSPKTEKLSEDGENDRVRYGLSSMQGWRATMEDAHAAYPDLDASTSFFGVYDGHGGKVVAKFCAKYLHQQVLKHEAYAAGDIGTSVQRAFFRMDEMMRGQRGWRELAILGDKINKFTGMIEGLIWSPRGGDSNGQVDNWAFEEGPILTFLDRLPEAQPVLQLLETTNLLLQMPVILVV
;
A
#
# COMPACT_ATOMS: atom_id res chain seq x y z
N MET A 1 -4.99 -23.32 15.72
CA MET A 1 -4.77 -23.47 14.26
C MET A 1 -3.61 -22.56 13.89
N GLY A 2 -2.55 -23.06 13.26
CA GLY A 2 -1.37 -22.26 12.94
C GLY A 2 -1.60 -21.25 11.84
N ILE A 3 -0.56 -20.50 11.47
CA ILE A 3 -0.56 -19.49 10.38
C ILE A 3 -0.75 -20.09 8.97
N TYR A 4 -0.84 -21.43 8.87
CA TYR A 4 -0.93 -22.17 7.62
C TYR A 4 -2.29 -22.85 7.46
N LEU A 5 -2.76 -22.87 6.21
CA LEU A 5 -3.94 -23.61 5.79
C LEU A 5 -3.64 -25.12 5.68
N SER A 6 -4.69 -25.95 5.71
CA SER A 6 -4.58 -27.39 5.45
C SER A 6 -4.23 -27.72 4.01
N SER A 7 -4.53 -26.82 3.07
CA SER A 7 -4.17 -26.90 1.66
C SER A 7 -3.87 -25.50 1.13
N PRO A 8 -2.97 -25.35 0.14
CA PRO A 8 -2.67 -24.04 -0.41
C PRO A 8 -3.83 -23.52 -1.25
N LYS A 9 -4.06 -22.22 -1.18
CA LYS A 9 -4.90 -21.51 -2.15
C LYS A 9 -4.08 -21.25 -3.40
N THR A 10 -4.43 -21.95 -4.48
CA THR A 10 -3.71 -21.92 -5.76
C THR A 10 -4.36 -20.99 -6.78
N GLU A 11 -5.43 -20.29 -6.43
CA GLU A 11 -6.05 -19.29 -7.28
C GLU A 11 -5.05 -18.17 -7.57
N LYS A 12 -4.89 -17.86 -8.86
CA LYS A 12 -4.01 -16.79 -9.33
C LYS A 12 -4.85 -15.57 -9.67
N LEU A 13 -4.45 -14.43 -9.14
CA LEU A 13 -4.94 -13.13 -9.59
C LEU A 13 -3.86 -12.58 -10.52
N SER A 14 -4.14 -12.64 -11.82
CA SER A 14 -3.24 -12.18 -12.87
C SER A 14 -3.80 -10.94 -13.54
N GLU A 15 -2.91 -10.03 -13.90
CA GLU A 15 -3.19 -8.81 -14.65
C GLU A 15 -2.05 -8.59 -15.64
N ASP A 16 -2.36 -8.02 -16.79
CA ASP A 16 -1.41 -7.67 -17.82
C ASP A 16 -1.85 -6.38 -18.51
N GLY A 17 -0.90 -5.74 -19.17
CA GLY A 17 -1.18 -4.53 -19.91
C GLY A 17 0.03 -4.02 -20.67
N GLU A 18 -0.19 -2.99 -21.47
CA GLU A 18 0.84 -2.40 -22.31
C GLU A 18 0.59 -0.92 -22.55
N ASN A 19 1.64 -0.21 -22.92
CA ASN A 19 1.59 1.09 -23.58
C ASN A 19 2.60 1.09 -24.75
N ASP A 20 2.81 2.25 -25.37
CA ASP A 20 3.74 2.39 -26.51
C ASP A 20 5.21 2.07 -26.17
N ARG A 21 5.55 1.96 -24.87
CA ARG A 21 6.93 1.83 -24.36
C ARG A 21 7.20 0.48 -23.72
N VAL A 22 6.25 -0.06 -22.95
CA VAL A 22 6.42 -1.25 -22.11
C VAL A 22 5.19 -2.17 -22.18
N ARG A 23 5.44 -3.46 -21.99
CA ARG A 23 4.42 -4.48 -21.71
C ARG A 23 4.71 -5.09 -20.35
N TYR A 24 3.67 -5.37 -19.57
CA TYR A 24 3.81 -6.00 -18.26
C TYR A 24 2.81 -7.12 -18.08
N GLY A 25 3.17 -8.04 -17.20
CA GLY A 25 2.28 -9.07 -16.68
C GLY A 25 2.65 -9.33 -15.22
N LEU A 26 1.64 -9.49 -14.37
CA LEU A 26 1.80 -9.80 -12.96
C LEU A 26 0.84 -10.91 -12.56
N SER A 27 1.22 -11.65 -11.53
CA SER A 27 0.36 -12.67 -10.93
C SER A 27 0.65 -12.77 -9.44
N SER A 28 -0.41 -12.85 -8.64
CA SER A 28 -0.33 -13.06 -7.20
C SER A 28 -1.10 -14.32 -6.79
N MET A 29 -0.66 -14.98 -5.71
CA MET A 29 -1.25 -16.23 -5.20
C MET A 29 -0.98 -16.33 -3.70
N GLN A 30 -2.01 -16.66 -2.90
CA GLN A 30 -1.91 -16.72 -1.43
C GLN A 30 -1.10 -17.93 -0.94
N GLY A 31 -1.20 -19.07 -1.62
CA GLY A 31 -0.51 -20.28 -1.22
C GLY A 31 -0.97 -20.77 0.16
N TRP A 32 -0.01 -21.14 1.01
CA TRP A 32 -0.27 -21.80 2.30
C TRP A 32 -0.63 -20.85 3.43
N ARG A 33 -0.42 -19.54 3.27
CA ARG A 33 -0.70 -18.56 4.33
C ARG A 33 -2.20 -18.46 4.57
N ALA A 34 -2.61 -18.20 5.81
CA ALA A 34 -4.02 -17.96 6.14
C ALA A 34 -4.58 -16.69 5.45
N THR A 35 -3.74 -15.66 5.28
CA THR A 35 -4.06 -14.37 4.69
C THR A 35 -3.13 -14.05 3.51
N MET A 36 -3.67 -13.40 2.47
CA MET A 36 -2.89 -12.75 1.42
C MET A 36 -2.54 -11.33 1.90
N GLU A 37 -1.27 -11.07 2.16
CA GLU A 37 -0.80 -9.78 2.70
C GLU A 37 -0.11 -8.88 1.69
N ASP A 38 0.30 -9.45 0.55
CA ASP A 38 0.95 -8.71 -0.52
C ASP A 38 -0.02 -7.76 -1.24
N ALA A 39 0.55 -6.71 -1.81
CA ALA A 39 -0.09 -5.81 -2.75
C ALA A 39 0.86 -5.50 -3.92
N HIS A 40 0.32 -4.94 -5.00
CA HIS A 40 1.11 -4.49 -6.13
C HIS A 40 0.55 -3.17 -6.68
N ALA A 41 1.38 -2.48 -7.45
CA ALA A 41 1.05 -1.29 -8.22
C ALA A 41 1.65 -1.43 -9.62
N ALA A 42 0.84 -1.22 -10.66
CA ALA A 42 1.28 -1.22 -12.04
C ALA A 42 0.70 0.01 -12.75
N TYR A 43 1.57 0.96 -13.05
CA TYR A 43 1.23 2.23 -13.71
C TYR A 43 2.15 2.40 -14.93
N PRO A 44 1.78 1.83 -16.09
CA PRO A 44 2.55 2.00 -17.33
C PRO A 44 2.72 3.47 -17.73
N ASP A 45 1.71 4.29 -17.46
CA ASP A 45 1.73 5.73 -17.68
C ASP A 45 1.67 6.46 -16.34
N LEU A 46 2.82 6.50 -15.64
CA LEU A 46 2.96 7.28 -14.41
C LEU A 46 3.04 8.78 -14.75
N ASP A 47 3.87 9.13 -15.73
CA ASP A 47 3.93 10.44 -16.37
C ASP A 47 4.26 10.29 -17.87
N ALA A 48 4.62 11.40 -18.52
CA ALA A 48 4.93 11.44 -19.95
C ALA A 48 6.12 10.55 -20.37
N SER A 49 7.05 10.23 -19.46
CA SER A 49 8.31 9.56 -19.80
C SER A 49 8.66 8.38 -18.90
N THR A 50 7.87 8.08 -17.87
CA THR A 50 8.14 7.01 -16.92
C THR A 50 6.96 6.07 -16.70
N SER A 51 7.30 4.85 -16.32
CA SER A 51 6.38 3.83 -15.84
C SER A 51 6.74 3.49 -14.40
N PHE A 52 5.77 3.01 -13.62
CA PHE A 52 5.98 2.60 -12.23
C PHE A 52 5.38 1.23 -11.96
N PHE A 53 6.21 0.34 -11.46
CA PHE A 53 5.81 -0.98 -11.00
C PHE A 53 6.36 -1.19 -9.59
N GLY A 54 5.53 -1.73 -8.69
CA GLY A 54 5.91 -2.00 -7.31
C GLY A 54 5.20 -3.23 -6.76
N VAL A 55 5.94 -4.05 -6.02
CA VAL A 55 5.42 -5.20 -5.27
C VAL A 55 5.69 -4.95 -3.79
N TYR A 56 4.70 -5.23 -2.95
CA TYR A 56 4.69 -4.90 -1.54
C TYR A 56 4.34 -6.15 -0.74
N ASP A 57 5.32 -6.72 -0.04
CA ASP A 57 5.13 -7.90 0.84
C ASP A 57 4.68 -7.46 2.23
N GLY A 58 3.40 -7.67 2.55
CA GLY A 58 2.85 -7.31 3.85
C GLY A 58 3.23 -8.31 4.94
N HIS A 59 3.58 -7.81 6.13
CA HIS A 59 3.84 -8.66 7.29
C HIS A 59 3.08 -8.15 8.52
N GLY A 60 2.29 -9.03 9.15
CA GLY A 60 1.47 -8.66 10.30
C GLY A 60 0.19 -7.90 9.91
N GLY A 61 -0.19 -7.98 8.64
CA GLY A 61 -1.37 -7.33 8.09
C GLY A 61 -1.13 -6.67 6.73
N LYS A 62 -2.14 -6.74 5.87
CA LYS A 62 -2.08 -6.24 4.48
C LYS A 62 -2.27 -4.74 4.31
N VAL A 63 -2.55 -4.01 5.39
CA VAL A 63 -3.01 -2.62 5.33
C VAL A 63 -1.88 -1.69 4.85
N VAL A 64 -0.66 -1.86 5.38
CA VAL A 64 0.50 -1.06 5.00
C VAL A 64 0.89 -1.33 3.54
N ALA A 65 0.97 -2.60 3.13
CA ALA A 65 1.27 -2.97 1.74
C ALA A 65 0.28 -2.32 0.75
N LYS A 66 -1.03 -2.33 1.06
CA LYS A 66 -2.06 -1.66 0.25
C LYS A 66 -1.92 -0.13 0.26
N PHE A 67 -1.58 0.46 1.41
CA PHE A 67 -1.33 1.90 1.50
C PHE A 67 -0.15 2.30 0.62
N CYS A 68 0.94 1.51 0.63
CA CYS A 68 2.10 1.69 -0.23
C CYS A 68 1.74 1.61 -1.72
N ALA A 69 1.03 0.55 -2.13
CA ALA A 69 0.54 0.41 -3.50
C ALA A 69 -0.30 1.62 -3.97
N LYS A 70 -1.11 2.18 -3.07
CA LYS A 70 -2.01 3.29 -3.38
C LYS A 70 -1.31 4.64 -3.51
N TYR A 71 -0.27 4.92 -2.72
CA TYR A 71 0.26 6.29 -2.62
C TYR A 71 1.75 6.47 -2.94
N LEU A 72 2.57 5.42 -2.91
CA LEU A 72 4.03 5.57 -3.03
C LEU A 72 4.42 6.25 -4.36
N HIS A 73 3.86 5.77 -5.47
CA HIS A 73 4.10 6.33 -6.81
C HIS A 73 3.79 7.84 -6.90
N GLN A 74 2.75 8.29 -6.20
CA GLN A 74 2.39 9.72 -6.14
C GLN A 74 3.40 10.54 -5.33
N GLN A 75 3.94 9.98 -4.25
CA GLN A 75 4.95 10.67 -3.44
C GLN A 75 6.29 10.76 -4.17
N VAL A 76 6.64 9.76 -4.98
CA VAL A 76 7.80 9.83 -5.88
C VAL A 76 7.66 10.99 -6.88
N LEU A 77 6.50 11.16 -7.51
CA LEU A 77 6.29 12.28 -8.45
C LEU A 77 6.27 13.66 -7.78
N LYS A 78 5.79 13.74 -6.54
CA LYS A 78 5.62 15.02 -5.82
C LYS A 78 6.93 15.62 -5.32
N HIS A 79 7.98 14.81 -5.15
CA HIS A 79 9.23 15.29 -4.57
C HIS A 79 10.05 16.09 -5.60
N GLU A 80 10.67 17.20 -5.17
CA GLU A 80 11.45 18.09 -6.05
C GLU A 80 12.62 17.40 -6.75
N ALA A 81 13.25 16.42 -6.08
CA ALA A 81 14.33 15.60 -6.66
C ALA A 81 13.89 14.87 -7.94
N TYR A 82 12.61 14.48 -8.04
CA TYR A 82 12.08 13.85 -9.26
C TYR A 82 12.10 14.82 -10.44
N ALA A 83 11.64 16.06 -10.23
CA ALA A 83 11.67 17.10 -11.25
C ALA A 83 13.11 17.49 -11.66
N ALA A 84 14.07 17.33 -10.74
CA ALA A 84 15.50 17.51 -11.03
C ALA A 84 16.15 16.31 -11.76
N GLY A 85 15.41 15.22 -12.00
CA GLY A 85 15.90 13.99 -12.62
C GLY A 85 16.62 13.03 -11.66
N ASP A 86 16.68 13.36 -10.36
CA ASP A 86 17.23 12.49 -9.32
C ASP A 86 16.13 11.58 -8.75
N ILE A 87 15.83 10.52 -9.51
CA ILE A 87 14.83 9.52 -9.16
C ILE A 87 15.22 8.77 -7.89
N GLY A 88 16.51 8.50 -7.66
CA GLY A 88 16.99 7.75 -6.50
C GLY A 88 16.68 8.49 -5.20
N THR A 89 17.02 9.78 -5.13
CA THR A 89 16.67 10.61 -3.97
C THR A 89 15.17 10.78 -3.84
N SER A 90 14.44 10.96 -4.95
CA SER A 90 12.98 11.09 -4.89
C SER A 90 12.32 9.86 -4.26
N VAL A 91 12.70 8.66 -4.71
CA VAL A 91 12.18 7.40 -4.18
C VAL A 91 12.52 7.28 -2.70
N GLN A 92 13.77 7.52 -2.31
CA GLN A 92 14.18 7.47 -0.91
C GLN A 92 13.34 8.42 -0.04
N ARG A 93 13.10 9.65 -0.50
CA ARG A 93 12.30 10.64 0.21
C ARG A 93 10.82 10.27 0.25
N ALA A 94 10.30 9.65 -0.81
CA ALA A 94 8.95 9.13 -0.85
C ALA A 94 8.73 8.04 0.22
N PHE A 95 9.69 7.16 0.47
CA PHE A 95 9.60 6.18 1.56
C PHE A 95 9.44 6.82 2.94
N PHE A 96 10.31 7.81 3.26
CA PHE A 96 10.18 8.54 4.53
C PHE A 96 8.85 9.30 4.61
N ARG A 97 8.41 9.89 3.50
CA ARG A 97 7.13 10.58 3.46
C ARG A 97 5.96 9.64 3.71
N MET A 98 6.01 8.41 3.18
CA MET A 98 4.97 7.40 3.41
C MET A 98 4.86 7.02 4.90
N ASP A 99 5.99 6.89 5.59
CA ASP A 99 6.02 6.65 7.04
C ASP A 99 5.37 7.81 7.82
N GLU A 100 5.69 9.05 7.48
CA GLU A 100 5.04 10.22 8.09
C GLU A 100 3.53 10.25 7.82
N MET A 101 3.13 9.97 6.58
CA MET A 101 1.73 9.94 6.18
C MET A 101 0.94 8.93 7.02
N MET A 102 1.48 7.74 7.24
CA MET A 102 0.81 6.70 8.03
C MET A 102 0.67 7.09 9.52
N ARG A 103 1.61 7.87 10.06
CA ARG A 103 1.55 8.33 11.47
C ARG A 103 0.54 9.46 11.70
N GLY A 104 0.22 10.25 10.67
CA GLY A 104 -0.71 11.37 10.77
C GLY A 104 -2.19 10.95 10.84
N GLN A 105 -3.05 11.81 11.41
CA GLN A 105 -4.49 11.52 11.60
C GLN A 105 -5.20 11.06 10.33
N ARG A 106 -4.87 11.65 9.18
CA ARG A 106 -5.41 11.25 7.87
C ARG A 106 -4.94 9.86 7.46
N GLY A 107 -3.68 9.52 7.72
CA GLY A 107 -3.12 8.18 7.53
C GLY A 107 -3.88 7.14 8.32
N TRP A 108 -4.10 7.37 9.61
CA TRP A 108 -4.88 6.46 10.46
C TRP A 108 -6.29 6.20 9.92
N ARG A 109 -6.99 7.25 9.46
CA ARG A 109 -8.32 7.07 8.83
C ARG A 109 -8.25 6.25 7.56
N GLU A 110 -7.25 6.50 6.72
CA GLU A 110 -7.07 5.77 5.47
C GLU A 110 -6.69 4.30 5.72
N LEU A 111 -5.79 4.04 6.66
CA LEU A 111 -5.44 2.70 7.12
C LEU A 111 -6.67 1.98 7.69
N ALA A 112 -7.52 2.67 8.46
CA ALA A 112 -8.78 2.11 8.96
C ALA A 112 -9.76 1.80 7.81
N ILE A 113 -9.92 2.68 6.82
CA ILE A 113 -10.78 2.42 5.64
C ILE A 113 -10.26 1.23 4.84
N LEU A 114 -8.94 1.14 4.64
CA LEU A 114 -8.30 -0.01 3.98
C LEU A 114 -8.51 -1.28 4.80
N GLY A 115 -8.47 -1.20 6.13
CA GLY A 115 -8.85 -2.21 7.12
C GLY A 115 -10.33 -2.65 7.03
N ASP A 116 -11.27 -1.72 6.95
CA ASP A 116 -12.70 -2.00 6.98
C ASP A 116 -13.23 -2.50 5.64
N LYS A 117 -12.67 -2.00 4.52
CA LYS A 117 -12.90 -2.61 3.21
C LYS A 117 -12.50 -4.08 3.23
N ILE A 118 -11.51 -4.48 4.05
CA ILE A 118 -11.18 -5.89 4.25
C ILE A 118 -12.28 -6.58 5.02
N ASN A 119 -12.75 -6.07 6.16
CA ASN A 119 -13.81 -6.73 6.93
C ASN A 119 -15.09 -6.93 6.10
N LYS A 120 -15.49 -5.92 5.31
CA LYS A 120 -16.62 -6.02 4.38
C LYS A 120 -16.34 -6.98 3.21
N PHE A 121 -15.15 -6.92 2.61
CA PHE A 121 -14.78 -7.82 1.52
C PHE A 121 -14.71 -9.27 2.00
N THR A 122 -14.12 -9.54 3.16
CA THR A 122 -14.05 -10.89 3.76
C THR A 122 -15.45 -11.45 4.04
N GLY A 123 -16.40 -10.59 4.44
CA GLY A 123 -17.81 -10.96 4.58
C GLY A 123 -18.58 -11.13 3.26
N MET A 124 -18.14 -10.48 2.17
CA MET A 124 -18.74 -10.64 0.83
C MET A 124 -18.07 -11.76 0.00
N ILE A 125 -16.87 -12.24 0.37
CA ILE A 125 -16.15 -13.31 -0.36
C ILE A 125 -16.80 -14.70 -0.21
N GLU A 126 -17.87 -14.86 0.58
CA GLU A 126 -18.78 -16.01 0.38
C GLU A 126 -19.52 -15.96 -0.98
N GLY A 127 -19.45 -14.85 -1.73
CA GLY A 127 -19.96 -14.76 -3.09
C GLY A 127 -19.37 -13.61 -3.92
N LEU A 128 -18.57 -13.96 -4.94
CA LEU A 128 -18.10 -13.12 -6.06
C LEU A 128 -16.87 -12.20 -5.84
N ILE A 129 -15.73 -12.75 -6.30
CA ILE A 129 -14.60 -12.14 -7.03
C ILE A 129 -14.74 -10.63 -7.34
N TRP A 130 -13.86 -9.80 -6.76
CA TRP A 130 -13.71 -8.38 -7.10
C TRP A 130 -12.37 -8.11 -7.78
N SER A 131 -12.41 -7.68 -9.04
CA SER A 131 -11.29 -7.08 -9.78
C SER A 131 -11.53 -5.57 -9.87
N PRO A 132 -10.56 -4.68 -9.54
CA PRO A 132 -10.65 -3.29 -9.93
C PRO A 132 -10.43 -3.20 -11.44
N ARG A 133 -11.46 -2.81 -12.20
CA ARG A 133 -11.26 -2.35 -13.58
C ARG A 133 -10.58 -0.97 -13.53
N GLY A 134 -9.53 -0.82 -14.32
CA GLY A 134 -8.92 0.48 -14.61
C GLY A 134 -9.95 1.43 -15.21
N GLY A 135 -9.83 2.71 -14.86
CA GLY A 135 -10.67 3.79 -15.36
C GLY A 135 -11.22 4.66 -14.23
N ASP A 136 -10.39 5.61 -13.77
CA ASP A 136 -10.76 7.02 -13.58
C ASP A 136 -9.62 7.70 -12.80
N SER A 137 -8.67 8.26 -13.57
CA SER A 137 -7.73 9.27 -13.08
C SER A 137 -8.50 10.55 -12.80
N ASN A 138 -9.28 10.58 -11.72
CA ASN A 138 -9.79 11.83 -11.19
C ASN A 138 -8.61 12.50 -10.47
N GLY A 139 -7.95 13.42 -11.18
CA GLY A 139 -6.81 14.21 -10.71
C GLY A 139 -7.19 15.17 -9.59
N GLN A 140 -7.67 14.64 -8.47
CA GLN A 140 -7.80 15.41 -7.25
C GLN A 140 -6.40 15.50 -6.66
N VAL A 141 -5.78 16.67 -6.79
CA VAL A 141 -4.50 17.01 -6.15
C VAL A 141 -4.73 16.94 -4.65
N ASP A 142 -4.53 15.74 -4.10
CA ASP A 142 -4.69 15.46 -2.69
C ASP A 142 -3.52 16.10 -1.94
N ASN A 143 -3.74 17.34 -1.48
CA ASN A 143 -2.78 18.12 -0.73
C ASN A 143 -2.70 17.55 0.69
N TRP A 144 -1.80 16.57 0.87
CA TRP A 144 -1.42 16.02 2.18
C TRP A 144 -0.55 17.05 2.90
N ALA A 145 -1.17 18.08 3.46
CA ALA A 145 -0.49 19.05 4.33
C ALA A 145 0.12 18.33 5.55
N PHE A 146 1.23 18.87 6.05
CA PHE A 146 1.83 18.43 7.31
C PHE A 146 0.90 18.85 8.44
N GLU A 147 0.06 17.94 8.90
CA GLU A 147 -0.79 18.13 10.07
C GLU A 147 -0.07 17.49 11.26
N GLU A 148 0.35 18.30 12.24
CA GLU A 148 0.77 17.75 13.53
C GLU A 148 -0.43 17.06 14.17
N GLY A 149 -0.41 15.73 14.18
CA GLY A 149 -1.44 14.95 14.86
C GLY A 149 -1.47 15.28 16.35
N PRO A 150 -2.64 15.24 17.02
CA PRO A 150 -2.72 15.44 18.46
C PRO A 150 -2.17 14.17 19.15
N ILE A 151 -0.86 14.13 19.39
CA ILE A 151 -0.18 12.98 20.00
C ILE A 151 -0.58 12.80 21.49
N LEU A 152 -1.24 13.78 22.13
CA LEU A 152 -1.43 13.77 23.59
C LEU A 152 -2.86 13.78 24.15
N THR A 153 -3.93 13.80 23.34
CA THR A 153 -5.30 13.92 23.91
C THR A 153 -6.21 12.70 23.75
N PHE A 154 -5.80 11.68 22.98
CA PHE A 154 -6.62 10.48 22.77
C PHE A 154 -6.22 9.26 23.62
N LEU A 155 -5.01 9.24 24.18
CA LEU A 155 -4.52 8.12 25.00
C LEU A 155 -5.15 8.02 26.40
N ASP A 156 -5.81 9.08 26.89
CA ASP A 156 -6.42 9.11 28.23
C ASP A 156 -7.90 8.65 28.29
N ARG A 157 -8.51 8.23 27.17
CA ARG A 157 -9.97 7.96 27.14
C ARG A 157 -10.44 6.59 26.70
N LEU A 158 -9.57 5.62 26.42
CA LEU A 158 -10.02 4.26 26.09
C LEU A 158 -9.21 3.19 26.82
N PRO A 159 -9.85 2.35 27.68
CA PRO A 159 -9.17 1.28 28.41
C PRO A 159 -8.77 0.07 27.54
N GLU A 160 -8.82 0.17 26.21
CA GLU A 160 -8.48 -0.92 25.26
C GLU A 160 -7.32 -0.56 24.32
N ALA A 161 -6.37 0.29 24.73
CA ALA A 161 -5.20 0.66 23.91
C ALA A 161 -4.06 -0.38 23.90
N GLN A 162 -4.15 -1.47 24.66
CA GLN A 162 -3.07 -2.45 24.78
C GLN A 162 -2.71 -3.23 23.50
N PRO A 163 -3.64 -3.63 22.61
CA PRO A 163 -3.25 -4.30 21.36
C PRO A 163 -2.69 -3.33 20.30
N VAL A 164 -2.90 -2.00 20.45
CA VAL A 164 -2.48 -0.99 19.46
C VAL A 164 -1.03 -0.54 19.68
N LEU A 165 -0.52 -0.58 20.91
CA LEU A 165 0.89 -0.29 21.19
C LEU A 165 1.83 -1.29 20.50
N GLN A 166 1.40 -2.54 20.32
CA GLN A 166 2.16 -3.57 19.61
C GLN A 166 2.37 -3.23 18.12
N LEU A 167 1.45 -2.48 17.50
CA LEU A 167 1.54 -1.99 16.12
C LEU A 167 2.47 -0.78 15.99
N LEU A 168 2.74 -0.05 17.08
CA LEU A 168 3.63 1.10 17.13
C LEU A 168 5.08 0.73 17.45
N GLU A 169 5.34 -0.43 18.05
CA GLU A 169 6.70 -0.94 18.27
C GLU A 169 7.37 -1.48 17.00
N THR A 170 6.62 -1.67 15.91
CA THR A 170 7.13 -2.08 14.60
C THR A 170 7.51 -0.90 13.69
N THR A 171 8.12 0.15 14.24
CA THR A 171 8.56 1.37 13.51
C THR A 171 9.69 1.15 12.49
N ASN A 172 9.94 -0.10 12.07
CA ASN A 172 10.85 -0.51 11.00
C ASN A 172 10.12 -1.22 9.82
N LEU A 173 8.80 -1.12 9.72
CA LEU A 173 7.99 -1.85 8.74
C LEU A 173 8.33 -1.57 7.26
N LEU A 174 8.75 -0.35 6.90
CA LEU A 174 9.10 -0.03 5.50
C LEU A 174 10.52 -0.47 5.10
N LEU A 175 11.41 -0.77 6.06
CA LEU A 175 12.82 -1.12 5.79
C LEU A 175 13.04 -2.60 5.43
N GLN A 176 12.00 -3.43 5.47
CA GLN A 176 12.07 -4.83 5.06
C GLN A 176 11.27 -5.16 3.78
N MET A 177 10.67 -4.15 3.12
CA MET A 177 9.90 -4.38 1.91
C MET A 177 10.82 -4.34 0.67
N PRO A 178 11.04 -5.45 -0.05
CA PRO A 178 11.73 -5.41 -1.32
C PRO A 178 10.84 -4.75 -2.37
N VAL A 179 10.97 -3.43 -2.53
CA VAL A 179 10.34 -2.73 -3.66
C VAL A 179 11.24 -2.92 -4.87
N ILE A 180 10.83 -3.80 -5.78
CA ILE A 180 11.40 -3.86 -7.13
C ILE A 180 10.80 -2.68 -7.89
N LEU A 181 11.52 -1.56 -7.94
CA LEU A 181 11.21 -0.45 -8.82
C LEU A 181 11.80 -0.76 -10.20
N VAL A 182 10.93 -1.06 -11.17
CA VAL A 182 11.32 -1.02 -12.59
C VAL A 182 10.93 0.36 -13.09
N VAL A 183 11.95 1.23 -13.25
CA VAL A 183 11.84 2.51 -13.98
C VAL A 183 12.08 2.23 -15.46
#